data_AF-A0A6J7BQ64-F1
#
_entry.id   AF-A0A6J7BQ64-F1
#
_cell.length_a   1.000
_cell.length_b   1.000
_cell.length_c   1.000
_cell.angle_alpha   90.00
_cell.angle_beta   90.00
_cell.angle_gamma   90.00
#
_symmetry.space_group_name_H-M   'P 1'
#
loop_
_entity.id
_entity.type
_entity.pdbx_description
1 polymer ?
#
loop_
_entity_poly.entity_id
_entity_poly.type
_entity_poly.pdbx_seq_one_letter_code
_entity_poly.pdbx_strand_id
1 'polypeptide(L)' 'MFGADEYGNAVVLIDGELPMELEASTRRAQGNCPEHAIILE' A
#
# COMPACT_ATOMS: atom_id res chain seq x y z
N MET A 1 4.65 4.45 -0.73
CA MET A 1 4.24 3.04 -0.52
C MET A 1 4.56 2.66 0.91
N PHE A 2 3.66 1.97 1.61
CA PHE A 2 3.90 1.49 2.98
C PHE A 2 3.98 -0.04 3.01
N GLY A 3 4.79 -0.57 3.92
CA GLY A 3 4.91 -1.99 4.22
C GLY A 3 4.98 -2.23 5.73
N ALA A 4 5.38 -3.43 6.13
CA ALA A 4 5.58 -3.80 7.53
C ALA A 4 7.05 -4.17 7.78
N ASP A 5 7.58 -3.79 8.93
CA ASP A 5 8.88 -4.28 9.43
C ASP A 5 8.77 -5.71 10.00
N GLU A 6 9.87 -6.22 10.56
CA GLU A 6 9.93 -7.56 11.17
C GLU A 6 9.02 -7.73 12.41
N TYR A 7 8.59 -6.62 13.01
CA TYR A 7 7.70 -6.57 14.18
C TYR A 7 6.25 -6.25 13.80
N GLY A 8 5.96 -6.02 12.51
CA GLY A 8 4.63 -5.68 12.01
C GLY A 8 4.29 -4.19 12.05
N ASN A 9 5.24 -3.30 12.36
CA ASN A 9 4.98 -1.85 12.35
C ASN A 9 4.97 -1.32 10.92
N ALA A 10 4.10 -0.34 10.66
CA ALA A 10 4.06 0.33 9.37
C ALA A 10 5.32 1.15 9.11
N VAL A 11 5.94 0.95 7.94
CA VAL A 11 7.13 1.70 7.49
C VAL A 11 6.94 2.24 6.07
N VAL A 12 7.53 3.40 5.79
CA VAL A 12 7.57 3.96 4.43
C VAL A 12 8.61 3.19 3.62
N LEU A 13 8.18 2.58 2.52
CA LEU A 13 9.07 1.88 1.58
C LEU A 13 9.50 2.79 0.42
N ILE A 14 8.65 3.72 0.02
CA ILE A 14 8.87 4.65 -1.11
C ILE A 14 8.21 5.98 -0.79
N ASP A 15 8.98 7.08 -0.76
CA ASP A 15 8.53 8.46 -0.61
C ASP A 15 8.80 9.30 -1.88
N GLY A 16 8.29 8.86 -3.01
CA GLY A 16 8.50 9.57 -4.26
C GLY A 16 7.89 8.88 -5.44
N GLU A 17 8.53 9.05 -6.59
CA GLU A 17 8.09 8.42 -7.83
C GLU A 17 8.08 6.90 -7.69
N LEU A 18 6.97 6.30 -8.08
CA LEU A 18 6.78 4.86 -8.00
C LEU A 18 7.49 4.21 -9.20
N PRO A 19 8.46 3.30 -8.98
CA PRO A 19 9.08 2.55 -10.08
C PRO A 19 8.01 1.79 -10.87
N MET A 20 8.11 1.82 -12.20
CA MET A 20 7.11 1.23 -13.11
C MET A 20 6.87 -0.25 -12.83
N GLU A 21 7.92 -0.98 -12.45
CA GLU A 21 7.86 -2.39 -12.07
C GLU A 21 6.99 -2.68 -10.83
N LEU A 22 6.82 -1.68 -9.96
CA LEU A 22 6.04 -1.79 -8.72
C LEU A 22 4.59 -1.31 -8.90
N GLU A 23 4.26 -0.63 -10.00
CA GLU A 23 2.94 -0.03 -10.23
C GLU A 23 1.80 -1.04 -10.10
N ALA A 24 1.93 -2.21 -10.74
CA ALA A 24 0.93 -3.27 -10.68
C ALA A 24 0.76 -3.82 -9.25
N SER A 25 1.83 -3.89 -8.47
CA SER A 25 1.79 -4.35 -7.08
C SER A 25 1.12 -3.31 -6.18
N THR A 26 1.51 -2.04 -6.31
CA THR A 26 0.94 -0.93 -5.55
C THR A 26 -0.55 -0.74 -5.84
N ARG A 27 -0.97 -0.87 -7.11
CA ARG A 27 -2.39 -0.79 -7.49
C ARG A 27 -3.21 -1.92 -6.86
N ARG A 28 -2.68 -3.14 -6.82
CA ARG A 28 -3.34 -4.27 -6.14
C ARG A 28 -3.45 -4.05 -4.63
N ALA A 29 -2.37 -3.58 -4.00
CA ALA A 29 -2.37 -3.26 -2.58
C ALA A 29 -3.45 -2.21 -2.26
N GLN A 30 -3.51 -1.12 -3.03
CA GLN A 30 -4.55 -0.09 -2.91
C GLN A 30 -5.96 -0.65 -3.08
N GLY A 31 -6.18 -1.52 -4.08
CA GLY A 31 -7.50 -2.13 -4.32
C GLY A 31 -7.97 -3.06 -3.20
N ASN A 32 -7.04 -3.62 -2.43
CA ASN A 32 -7.31 -4.48 -1.29
C ASN A 32 -7.39 -3.71 0.05
N CYS A 33 -7.10 -2.41 0.06
CA CYS A 33 -7.13 -1.61 1.28
C CYS A 33 -8.55 -1.61 1.88
N PRO A 34 -8.72 -2.00 3.15
CA PRO A 34 -10.04 -2.07 3.78
C PRO A 34 -10.71 -0.69 3.86
N GLU A 35 -9.97 0.42 3.84
CA GLU A 35 -10.54 1.76 3.74
C GLU A 35 -11.38 1.98 2.47
N HIS A 36 -11.12 1.23 1.40
CA HIS A 36 -11.96 1.21 0.19
C HIS A 36 -13.09 0.19 0.26
N ALA A 37 -13.02 -0.77 1.19
CA ALA A 37 -14.01 -1.81 1.39
C ALA A 37 -15.14 -1.38 2.36
N ILE A 38 -14.88 -0.41 3.24
CA ILE A 38 -15.87 0.13 4.16
C ILE A 38 -16.61 1.28 3.49
N ILE A 39 -17.77 0.98 2.90
CA ILE A 39 -18.80 2.01 2.62
C ILE A 39 -19.56 2.20 3.94
N LEU A 40 -19.35 3.33 4.61
CA LEU A 40 -20.22 3.74 5.72
C LEU A 40 -21.51 4.30 5.11
N GLU A 41 -22.61 3.54 5.22
CA GLU A 41 -23.98 4.01 4.96
C GLU A 41 -24.55 4.82 6.14
#